data_AF-A0A0F8VW82-F1
#
_entry.id   AF-A0A0F8VW82-F1
#
_cell.length_a   1.000
_cell.length_b   1.000
_cell.length_c   1.000
_cell.angle_alpha   90.00
_cell.angle_beta   90.00
_cell.angle_gamma   90.00
#
_symmetry.space_group_name_H-M   'P 1'
#
loop_
_entity.id
_entity.type
_entity.pdbx_description
1 polymer ?
#
loop_
_entity_poly.entity_id
_entity_poly.type
_entity_poly.pdbx_seq_one_letter_code
_entity_poly.pdbx_strand_id
1 'polypeptide(L)' 'MAFVTATNNIGYADMRVFVTGWAEGLLAALPIGLTIMLIMSVTVKPKIERFLKS' A
#
# COMPACT_ATOMS: atom_id res chain seq x y z
N MET A 1 4.48 -2.16 -5.40
CA MET A 1 5.07 -0.82 -5.65
C MET A 1 6.35 -0.62 -4.86
N ALA A 2 6.34 -0.68 -3.52
CA ALA A 2 7.53 -0.43 -2.68
C ALA A 2 8.80 -1.21 -3.09
N PHE A 3 8.67 -2.49 -3.48
CA PHE A 3 9.79 -3.30 -3.97
C PHE A 3 10.41 -2.75 -5.27
N VAL A 4 9.57 -2.45 -6.28
CA VAL A 4 10.01 -1.88 -7.55
C VAL A 4 10.63 -0.49 -7.34
N THR A 5 10.10 0.30 -6.41
CA THR A 5 10.66 1.61 -6.04
C THR A 5 12.04 1.46 -5.40
N ALA A 6 12.23 0.52 -4.48
CA ALA A 6 13.54 0.23 -3.89
C ALA A 6 14.55 -0.25 -4.95
N THR A 7 14.13 -1.11 -5.88
CA THR A 7 14.98 -1.56 -6.99
C THR A 7 15.43 -0.43 -7.89
N ASN A 8 14.54 0.50 -8.23
CA ASN A 8 14.87 1.61 -9.12
C ASN A 8 15.68 2.73 -8.45
N ASN A 9 15.46 3.00 -7.15
CA ASN A 9 16.10 4.12 -6.45
C ASN A 9 17.35 3.73 -5.67
N ILE A 10 17.44 2.49 -5.16
CA ILE A 10 18.56 2.01 -4.35
C ILE A 10 19.42 1.02 -5.15
N GLY A 11 18.78 0.15 -5.94
CA GLY A 11 19.47 -0.91 -6.67
C GLY A 11 19.96 -2.04 -5.75
N TYR A 12 20.87 -2.87 -6.26
CA TYR A 12 21.34 -4.09 -5.57
C TYR A 12 22.78 -4.01 -5.07
N ALA A 13 23.39 -2.81 -5.07
CA ALA A 13 24.79 -2.62 -4.70
C ALA A 13 25.04 -2.87 -3.21
N ASP A 14 24.10 -2.50 -2.35
CA ASP A 14 24.13 -2.80 -0.92
C ASP A 14 22.78 -3.41 -0.48
N MET A 15 22.83 -4.70 -0.17
CA MET A 15 21.65 -5.47 0.24
C MET A 15 21.05 -4.96 1.54
N ARG A 16 21.85 -4.43 2.48
CA ARG A 16 21.32 -3.89 3.74
C ARG A 16 20.53 -2.63 3.48
N VAL A 17 21.07 -1.69 2.70
CA VAL A 17 20.41 -0.42 2.36
C VAL A 17 19.14 -0.68 1.54
N PHE A 18 19.17 -1.68 0.63
CA PHE A 18 18.00 -2.09 -0.13
C PHE A 18 16.87 -2.59 0.76
N VAL A 19 17.16 -3.53 1.66
CA VAL A 19 16.14 -4.13 2.55
C VAL A 19 15.57 -3.08 3.50
N THR A 20 16.40 -2.19 4.05
CA THR A 20 15.91 -1.12 4.93
C THR A 20 15.02 -0.15 4.18
N GLY A 21 15.43 0.34 2.99
CA GLY A 21 14.63 1.29 2.22
C GLY A 21 13.34 0.68 1.67
N TRP A 22 13.35 -0.61 1.30
CA TRP A 22 12.14 -1.34 0.94
C TRP A 22 11.18 -1.47 2.12
N ALA A 23 11.68 -1.86 3.30
CA ALA A 23 10.87 -2.03 4.50
C ALA A 23 10.28 -0.70 4.98
N GLU A 24 11.06 0.37 4.99
CA GLU A 24 10.56 1.72 5.30
C GLU A 24 9.47 2.17 4.33
N GLY A 25 9.67 1.97 3.02
CA GLY A 25 8.65 2.30 2.02
C GLY A 25 7.36 1.49 2.18
N LEU A 26 7.46 0.23 2.63
CA LEU A 26 6.30 -0.61 2.94
C LEU A 26 5.58 -0.11 4.21
N LEU A 27 6.33 0.16 5.28
CA LEU A 27 5.76 0.64 6.55
C LEU A 27 5.14 2.02 6.41
N ALA A 28 5.73 2.92 5.62
CA ALA A 28 5.17 4.24 5.35
C ALA A 28 3.85 4.18 4.57
N ALA A 29 3.66 3.15 3.73
CA ALA A 29 2.43 2.96 2.96
C ALA A 29 1.30 2.29 3.77
N LEU A 30 1.61 1.60 4.88
CA LEU A 30 0.62 0.88 5.68
C LEU A 30 -0.52 1.77 6.23
N PRO A 31 -0.27 2.93 6.86
CA PRO A 31 -1.33 3.78 7.40
C PRO A 31 -2.35 4.20 6.34
N ILE A 32 -1.87 4.53 5.14
CA ILE A 32 -2.73 4.91 4.02
C ILE A 32 -3.52 3.70 3.51
N GLY A 33 -2.87 2.53 3.37
CA GLY A 33 -3.54 1.29 2.99
C GLY A 33 -4.68 0.93 3.95
N LEU A 34 -4.45 1.04 5.27
CA LEU A 34 -5.44 0.76 6.30
C LEU A 34 -6.62 1.75 6.28
N THR A 35 -6.34 3.04 6.12
CA THR A 35 -7.40 4.06 6.03
C THR A 35 -8.27 3.85 4.79
N ILE A 36 -7.67 3.54 3.64
CA ILE A 36 -8.41 3.22 2.41
C ILE A 36 -9.24 1.94 2.58
N MET A 37 -8.70 0.88 3.19
CA MET A 37 -9.46 -0.35 3.47
C MET A 37 -10.68 -0.09 4.35
N LEU A 38 -10.54 0.78 5.35
CA LEU A 38 -11.62 1.14 6.27
C LEU A 38 -12.70 1.97 5.54
N ILE A 39 -12.29 2.96 4.74
CA ILE A 39 -13.20 3.75 3.90
C ILE A 39 -13.93 2.87 2.90
N MET A 40 -13.23 1.94 2.24
CA MET A 40 -13.82 1.00 1.29
C MET A 40 -14.87 0.12 1.98
N SER A 41 -14.58 -0.36 3.19
CA SER A 41 -15.49 -1.24 3.92
C SER A 41 -16.72 -0.52 4.46
N VAL A 42 -16.55 0.68 5.02
CA VAL A 42 -17.63 1.43 5.68
C VAL A 42 -18.46 2.27 4.70
N THR A 43 -17.85 2.76 3.62
CA THR A 43 -18.51 3.71 2.71
C THR A 43 -18.79 3.10 1.35
N VAL A 44 -17.83 2.38 0.77
CA VAL A 44 -17.93 1.94 -0.64
C VAL A 44 -18.72 0.65 -0.77
N LYS A 45 -18.40 -0.40 -0.01
CA LYS A 45 -19.16 -1.67 0.01
C LYS A 45 -20.67 -1.47 0.19
N PRO A 46 -21.16 -0.77 1.25
CA PRO A 46 -22.60 -0.63 1.45
C PRO A 46 -23.28 0.20 0.35
N LYS A 47 -22.58 1.17 -0.24
CA LYS A 47 -23.11 1.93 -1.38
C LYS A 47 -23.24 1.07 -2.64
N ILE A 48 -22.24 0.23 -2.92
CA ILE A 48 -22.28 -0.71 -4.06
C ILE A 48 -23.40 -1.73 -3.85
N GLU A 49 -23.53 -2.32 -2.66
CA GLU A 49 -24.60 -3.26 -2.34
C GLU A 49 -25.99 -2.63 -2.46
N ARG A 50 -26.15 -1.38 -2.01
CA ARG A 50 -27.40 -0.63 -2.17
C ARG A 50 -27.71 -0.32 -3.64
N PHE A 51 -26.70 0.01 -4.43
CA PHE A 51 -26.85 0.26 -5.86
C PHE A 51 -27.24 -1.00 -6.64
N LEU A 52 -26.60 -2.14 -6.35
CA LEU A 52 -26.89 -3.43 -7.00
C LEU A 52 -28.22 -4.07 -6.57
N LYS A 53 -28.79 -3.67 -5.43
CA LYS A 53 -30.13 -4.08 -4.98
C LYS A 53 -31.26 -3.22 -5.57
N SER A 54 -30.93 -2.12 -6.26
CA SER A 54 -31.89 -1.27 -6.99
C SER A 54 -32.00 -1.70 -8.44
#